data_AF-A0A2S0QWT3-F1
#
_entry.id   AF-A0A2S0QWT3-F1
#
_cell.length_a   1.000
_cell.length_b   1.000
_cell.length_c   1.000
_cell.angle_alpha   90.00
_cell.angle_beta   90.00
_cell.angle_gamma   90.00
#
_symmetry.space_group_name_H-M   'P 1'
#
loop_
_entity.id
_entity.type
_entity.pdbx_description
1 polymer ?
#
loop_
_entity_poly.entity_id
_entity_poly.type
_entity_poly.pdbx_seq_one_letter_code
_entity_poly.pdbx_strand_id
1 'polypeptide(L)'
;MADKPATDSQARFLDRIERRLRYLKNLQDAGLGVYLPADEAQRNRAIDQVVRSTARHGELALLSADTLRIASERLRTQLEAMQQVLPHDVQYRNRIKRAW
;
A
#
# COMPACT_ATOMS: atom_id res chain seq x y z
N MET A 1 -32.15 -13.93 -3.35
CA MET A 1 -31.05 -13.23 -4.06
C MET A 1 -30.80 -11.89 -3.36
N ALA A 2 -29.83 -11.79 -2.45
CA ALA A 2 -29.55 -10.55 -1.72
C ALA A 2 -28.09 -10.47 -1.22
N ASP A 3 -27.11 -10.81 -2.06
CA ASP A 3 -25.68 -10.85 -1.69
C ASP A 3 -24.79 -9.91 -2.53
N LYS A 4 -25.39 -9.03 -3.34
CA LYS A 4 -24.66 -8.19 -4.32
C LYS A 4 -23.91 -6.96 -3.79
N PRO A 5 -24.30 -6.25 -2.72
CA PRO A 5 -23.68 -4.94 -2.41
C PRO A 5 -22.27 -5.05 -1.81
N ALA A 6 -21.97 -6.12 -1.06
CA ALA A 6 -20.68 -6.29 -0.39
C ALA A 6 -19.56 -6.66 -1.38
N THR A 7 -19.83 -7.62 -2.28
CA THR A 7 -18.88 -8.03 -3.33
C THR A 7 -18.55 -6.87 -4.27
N ASP A 8 -19.54 -6.07 -4.65
CA ASP A 8 -19.34 -4.87 -5.47
C ASP A 8 -18.46 -3.83 -4.77
N SER A 9 -18.61 -3.65 -3.45
CA SER A 9 -17.85 -2.67 -2.68
C SER A 9 -16.37 -3.08 -2.54
N GLN A 10 -16.10 -4.35 -2.27
CA GLN A 10 -14.74 -4.90 -2.19
C GLN A 10 -14.02 -4.81 -3.54
N ALA A 11 -14.68 -5.18 -4.64
CA ALA A 11 -14.10 -5.10 -5.97
C ALA A 11 -13.76 -3.66 -6.37
N ARG A 12 -14.67 -2.71 -6.11
CA ARG A 12 -14.45 -1.28 -6.38
C ARG A 12 -13.30 -0.71 -5.55
N PHE A 13 -13.17 -1.16 -4.30
CA PHE A 13 -12.05 -0.79 -3.44
C PHE A 13 -10.72 -1.29 -4.00
N LEU A 14 -10.65 -2.56 -4.40
CA LEU A 14 -9.43 -3.12 -4.99
C LEU A 14 -9.07 -2.44 -6.32
N ASP A 15 -10.03 -2.07 -7.17
CA ASP A 15 -9.75 -1.27 -8.39
C ASP A 15 -9.12 0.10 -8.05
N ARG A 16 -9.56 0.76 -6.98
CA ARG A 16 -8.93 2.01 -6.51
C ARG A 16 -7.51 1.78 -6.01
N ILE A 17 -7.28 0.70 -5.27
CA ILE A 17 -5.93 0.30 -4.86
C ILE A 17 -5.06 0.10 -6.10
N GLU A 18 -5.53 -0.63 -7.10
CA GLU A 18 -4.79 -0.86 -8.35
C GLU A 18 -4.48 0.43 -9.12
N ARG A 19 -5.42 1.38 -9.21
CA ARG A 19 -5.15 2.71 -9.79
C ARG A 19 -4.03 3.43 -9.04
N ARG A 20 -4.00 3.33 -7.71
CA ARG A 20 -2.96 3.93 -6.87
C ARG A 20 -1.61 3.25 -7.06
N LEU A 21 -1.58 1.93 -7.19
CA LEU A 21 -0.36 1.17 -7.50
C LEU A 21 0.20 1.57 -8.87
N ARG A 22 -0.66 1.75 -9.89
CA ARG A 22 -0.24 2.25 -11.20
C ARG A 22 0.39 3.64 -11.11
N TYR A 23 -0.21 4.53 -10.33
CA TYR A 23 0.38 5.85 -10.07
C TYR A 23 1.77 5.74 -9.40
N LEU A 24 1.92 4.90 -8.38
CA LEU A 24 3.20 4.67 -7.71
C LEU A 24 4.26 4.08 -8.66
N LYS A 25 3.85 3.17 -9.53
CA LYS A 25 4.73 2.63 -10.57
C LYS A 25 5.21 3.72 -11.53
N ASN A 26 4.31 4.59 -12.00
CA ASN A 26 4.69 5.70 -12.87
C ASN A 26 5.68 6.66 -12.18
N LEU A 27 5.53 6.90 -10.86
CA LEU A 27 6.51 7.68 -10.09
C LEU A 27 7.86 6.96 -10.06
N GLN A 28 7.87 5.65 -9.82
CA GLN A 28 9.09 4.84 -9.81
C GLN A 28 9.81 4.89 -11.17
N ASP A 29 9.06 4.74 -12.26
CA ASP A 29 9.58 4.79 -13.62
C ASP A 29 10.17 6.17 -13.96
N ALA A 30 9.66 7.23 -13.31
CA ALA A 30 10.20 8.59 -13.37
C ALA A 30 11.38 8.84 -12.39
N GLY A 31 11.87 7.80 -11.70
CA GLY A 31 12.98 7.89 -10.74
C GLY A 31 12.56 8.43 -9.36
N LEU A 32 11.27 8.50 -9.06
CA LEU A 32 10.74 8.98 -7.78
C LEU A 32 10.35 7.82 -6.87
N GLY A 33 10.91 7.80 -5.66
CA GLY A 33 10.60 6.81 -4.63
C GLY A 33 9.82 7.43 -3.46
N VAL A 34 8.91 6.66 -2.87
CA VAL A 34 8.30 7.03 -1.58
C VAL A 34 9.13 6.43 -0.47
N TYR A 35 9.55 7.23 0.50
CA TYR A 35 10.26 6.71 1.67
C TYR A 35 9.37 5.78 2.50
N LEU A 36 9.91 4.62 2.86
CA LEU A 36 9.33 3.75 3.88
C LEU A 36 10.18 3.79 5.17
N PRO A 37 9.53 3.89 6.34
CA PRO A 37 10.22 3.73 7.61
C PRO A 37 10.96 2.39 7.72
N ALA A 38 12.17 2.43 8.25
CA ALA A 38 12.95 1.23 8.51
C ALA A 38 12.30 0.33 9.58
N ASP A 39 11.70 0.92 10.61
CA ASP A 39 10.96 0.23 11.65
C ASP A 39 9.69 -0.44 11.09
N GLU A 40 9.54 -1.74 11.33
CA GLU A 40 8.46 -2.54 10.75
C GLU A 40 7.08 -2.14 11.29
N ALA A 41 6.97 -1.81 12.58
CA ALA A 41 5.70 -1.40 13.17
C ALA A 41 5.24 -0.03 12.64
N GLN A 42 6.16 0.91 12.43
CA GLN A 42 5.87 2.18 11.78
C GLN A 42 5.51 1.99 10.31
N ARG A 43 6.22 1.09 9.60
CA ARG A 43 5.95 0.77 8.20
C ARG A 43 4.55 0.20 8.01
N ASN A 44 4.19 -0.82 8.78
CA ASN A 44 2.87 -1.46 8.68
C ASN A 44 1.76 -0.46 8.98
N ARG A 45 1.91 0.37 10.04
CA ARG A 45 0.95 1.44 10.35
C ARG A 45 0.79 2.45 9.22
N ALA A 46 1.90 2.88 8.61
CA ALA A 46 1.85 3.83 7.50
C ALA A 46 1.14 3.23 6.26
N ILE A 47 1.44 1.96 5.94
CA ILE A 47 0.78 1.23 4.84
C ILE A 47 -0.72 1.11 5.12
N ASP A 48 -1.11 0.68 6.32
CA ASP A 48 -2.51 0.54 6.71
C ASP A 48 -3.26 1.87 6.67
N GLN A 49 -2.60 2.98 7.03
CA GLN A 49 -3.18 4.31 6.90
C GLN A 49 -3.45 4.69 5.44
N VAL A 50 -2.56 4.35 4.51
CA VAL A 50 -2.76 4.60 3.08
C VAL A 50 -3.89 3.73 2.53
N VAL A 51 -3.95 2.46 2.93
CA VAL A 51 -5.04 1.54 2.55
C VAL A 51 -6.37 2.07 3.04
N ARG A 52 -6.47 2.44 4.32
CA ARG A 52 -7.71 2.97 4.92
C ARG A 52 -8.14 4.30 4.31
N SER A 53 -7.21 5.20 4.00
CA SER A 53 -7.52 6.48 3.35
C SER A 53 -7.91 6.35 1.88
N THR A 54 -7.70 5.18 1.26
CA THR A 54 -8.13 4.89 -0.13
C THR A 54 -9.58 4.40 -0.19
N ALA A 55 -10.11 3.91 0.94
CA ALA A 55 -11.52 3.57 1.05
C ALA A 55 -12.40 4.83 1.06
N ARG A 56 -13.60 4.74 0.49
CA ARG A 56 -14.59 5.82 0.57
C ARG A 56 -15.20 5.89 1.98
N HIS A 57 -15.80 7.04 2.29
CA HIS A 57 -16.50 7.21 3.56
C HIS A 57 -17.59 6.13 3.74
N GLY A 58 -17.63 5.49 4.92
CA GLY A 58 -18.55 4.40 5.24
C GLY A 58 -18.23 3.04 4.60
N GLU A 59 -17.37 2.99 3.57
CA GLU A 59 -17.03 1.76 2.87
C GLU A 59 -16.13 0.84 3.71
N LEU A 60 -15.28 1.40 4.58
CA LEU A 60 -14.38 0.64 5.45
C LEU A 60 -15.09 -0.46 6.25
N ALA A 61 -16.32 -0.22 6.70
CA ALA A 61 -17.11 -1.17 7.48
C ALA A 61 -17.60 -2.37 6.64
N LEU A 62 -17.59 -2.24 5.30
CA LEU A 62 -18.04 -3.26 4.35
C LEU A 62 -16.88 -4.10 3.79
N LEU A 63 -15.63 -3.72 4.10
CA LEU A 63 -14.44 -4.42 3.63
C LEU A 63 -14.09 -5.56 4.58
N SER A 64 -13.87 -6.75 4.01
CA SER A 64 -13.39 -7.88 4.79
C SER A 64 -11.93 -7.66 5.22
N ALA A 65 -11.53 -8.34 6.30
CA ALA A 65 -10.14 -8.35 6.74
C ALA A 65 -9.20 -8.86 5.64
N ASP A 66 -9.65 -9.83 4.84
CA ASP A 66 -8.86 -10.37 3.73
C ASP A 66 -8.67 -9.35 2.60
N THR A 67 -9.71 -8.58 2.26
CA THR A 67 -9.61 -7.49 1.27
C THR A 67 -8.60 -6.43 1.70
N LEU A 68 -8.64 -6.04 2.97
CA LEU A 68 -7.68 -5.07 3.53
C LEU A 68 -6.25 -5.64 3.54
N ARG A 69 -6.08 -6.90 3.91
CA ARG A 69 -4.79 -7.60 3.86
C ARG A 69 -4.21 -7.62 2.44
N ILE A 70 -5.01 -8.02 1.45
CA ILE A 70 -4.59 -8.02 0.03
C ILE A 70 -4.16 -6.62 -0.41
N ALA A 71 -4.92 -5.59 -0.04
CA ALA A 71 -4.58 -4.21 -0.37
C ALA A 71 -3.26 -3.75 0.30
N SER A 72 -3.06 -4.06 1.58
CA SER A 72 -1.84 -3.76 2.32
C SER A 72 -0.63 -4.49 1.73
N GLU A 73 -0.76 -5.77 1.38
CA GLU A 73 0.32 -6.56 0.75
C GLU A 73 0.73 -5.98 -0.61
N ARG A 74 -0.24 -5.70 -1.50
CA ARG A 74 0.07 -5.14 -2.82
C ARG A 74 0.76 -3.78 -2.70
N LEU A 75 0.29 -2.95 -1.77
CA LEU A 75 0.88 -1.63 -1.52
C LEU A 75 2.29 -1.75 -0.91
N ARG A 76 2.48 -2.67 0.03
CA ARG A 76 3.78 -2.98 0.61
C ARG A 76 4.78 -3.36 -0.47
N THR A 77 4.44 -4.32 -1.32
CA THR A 77 5.33 -4.79 -2.40
C THR A 77 5.76 -3.65 -3.32
N GLN A 78 4.82 -2.81 -3.76
CA GLN A 78 5.15 -1.69 -4.63
C GLN A 78 6.04 -0.66 -3.93
N LEU A 79 5.73 -0.30 -2.68
CA LEU A 79 6.53 0.67 -1.92
C LEU A 79 7.92 0.12 -1.60
N GLU A 80 8.06 -1.19 -1.34
CA GLU A 80 9.36 -1.84 -1.17
C GLU A 80 10.19 -1.82 -2.46
N ALA A 81 9.58 -2.04 -3.62
CA ALA A 81 10.26 -1.90 -4.91
C ALA A 81 10.77 -0.48 -5.15
N MET A 82 10.00 0.54 -4.75
CA MET A 82 10.40 1.95 -4.86
C MET A 82 11.59 2.34 -3.97
N GLN A 83 11.99 1.51 -2.98
CA GLN A 83 13.15 1.85 -2.15
C GLN A 83 14.46 1.85 -2.94
N GLN A 84 14.51 1.12 -4.07
CA GLN A 84 15.70 1.03 -4.93
C GLN A 84 16.02 2.33 -5.69
N VAL A 85 15.04 3.22 -5.86
CA VAL A 85 15.23 4.50 -6.55
C VAL A 85 15.52 5.67 -5.61
N LEU A 86 15.52 5.42 -4.28
CA LEU A 86 15.85 6.45 -3.29
C LEU A 86 17.37 6.73 -3.24
N PRO A 87 17.81 7.90 -2.75
CA PRO A 87 19.23 8.18 -2.55
C PRO A 87 19.96 7.13 -1.69
N HIS A 88 21.24 6.86 -2.00
CA HIS A 88 22.03 5.78 -1.39
C HIS A 88 22.14 5.87 0.13
N ASP A 89 22.19 7.06 0.69
CA ASP A 89 22.19 7.36 2.13
C ASP A 89 20.90 6.90 2.82
N VAL A 90 19.75 7.08 2.16
CA VAL A 90 18.45 6.58 2.63
C VAL A 90 18.39 5.06 2.53
N GLN A 91 18.85 4.49 1.40
CA GLN A 91 18.93 3.04 1.21
C GLN A 91 19.81 2.37 2.27
N TYR A 92 20.98 2.94 2.56
CA TYR A 92 21.93 2.42 3.53
C TYR A 92 21.34 2.41 4.94
N ARG A 93 20.68 3.49 5.36
CA ARG A 93 19.98 3.56 6.66
C ARG A 93 18.84 2.54 6.76
N ASN A 94 18.07 2.37 5.70
CA ASN A 94 16.99 1.38 5.65
C ASN A 94 17.51 -0.06 5.62
N ARG A 95 18.67 -0.30 4.99
CA ARG A 95 19.34 -1.61 4.96
C ARG A 95 19.90 -2.01 6.31
N ILE A 96 20.60 -1.11 7.01
CA ILE A 96 21.19 -1.40 8.34
C ILE A 96 20.12 -1.77 9.37
N LYS A 97 18.96 -1.11 9.29
CA LYS A 97 17.86 -1.31 10.24
C LYS A 97 16.91 -2.46 9.87
N ARG A 98 17.05 -3.05 8.67
CA ARG A 98 16.43 -4.33 8.31
C ARG A 98 17.31 -5.42 8.91
N ALA A 99 17.05 -5.80 10.17
CA ALA A 99 17.57 -7.04 10.72
C ALA A 99 16.96 -8.19 9.91
N TRP A 100 17.80 -8.91 9.18
CA TRP A 100 17.47 -10.23 8.65
C TRP A 100 17.59 -11.24 9.79
#